data_AF-A0A183F2J5-F1
#
_entry.id   AF-A0A183F2J5-F1
#
_cell.length_a   1.000
_cell.length_b   1.000
_cell.length_c   1.000
_cell.angle_alpha   90.00
_cell.angle_beta   90.00
_cell.angle_gamma   90.00
#
_symmetry.space_group_name_H-M   'P 1'
#
loop_
_entity.id
_entity.type
_entity.pdbx_description
1 polymer ?
#
loop_
_entity_poly.entity_id
_entity_poly.type
_entity_poly.pdbx_seq_one_letter_code
_entity_poly.pdbx_strand_id
1 'polypeptide(L)'
;MEMGTKYLKERRLPTYTQVRRVLESAEPTAFTQWFGEWIDKKGGKAFEPRLFQVSDESGKMIVEEIAEYDQESLDGDDVMILDALNTIYVWVGAKANENEKKNALETAKKYLKQGNLPRHKDTEIETIYQGRETSMFKRLFKKWDDNMFQSDERSVENMRKLLFK
;
A
#
# COMPACT_ATOMS: atom_id res chain seq x y z
N MET A 1 -14.67 1.00 -28.78
CA MET A 1 -15.18 -0.01 -27.82
C MET A 1 -15.10 -1.42 -28.40
N GLU A 2 -15.47 -1.62 -29.68
CA GLU A 2 -15.39 -2.94 -30.34
C GLU A 2 -14.01 -3.59 -30.33
N MET A 3 -12.92 -2.84 -30.50
CA MET A 3 -11.57 -3.43 -30.44
C MET A 3 -11.23 -4.01 -29.06
N GLY A 4 -11.68 -3.38 -27.98
CA GLY A 4 -11.46 -3.88 -26.61
C GLY A 4 -12.27 -5.15 -26.35
N THR A 5 -13.54 -5.17 -26.75
CA THR A 5 -14.38 -6.37 -26.56
C THR A 5 -13.93 -7.53 -27.43
N LYS A 6 -13.43 -7.26 -28.65
CA LYS A 6 -12.79 -8.25 -29.52
C LYS A 6 -11.53 -8.83 -28.87
N TYR A 7 -10.65 -7.99 -28.35
CA TYR A 7 -9.44 -8.43 -27.64
C TYR A 7 -9.75 -9.35 -26.45
N LEU A 8 -10.73 -8.99 -25.61
CA LEU A 8 -11.13 -9.83 -24.47
C LEU A 8 -11.63 -11.21 -24.92
N LYS A 9 -12.41 -11.28 -26.00
CA LYS A 9 -12.92 -12.54 -26.58
C LYS A 9 -11.79 -13.39 -27.15
N GLU A 10 -10.89 -12.80 -27.91
CA GLU A 10 -9.74 -13.49 -28.51
C GLU A 10 -8.79 -14.07 -27.45
N ARG A 11 -8.58 -13.32 -26.36
CA ARG A 11 -7.74 -13.77 -25.23
C ARG A 11 -8.48 -14.70 -24.26
N ARG A 12 -9.74 -15.03 -24.51
CA ARG A 12 -10.59 -15.88 -23.65
C ARG A 12 -10.61 -15.42 -22.18
N LEU A 13 -10.61 -14.11 -21.97
CA LEU A 13 -10.66 -13.53 -20.64
C LEU A 13 -12.07 -13.71 -20.03
N PRO A 14 -12.20 -13.76 -18.69
CA PRO A 14 -13.48 -14.02 -18.03
C PRO A 14 -14.58 -13.04 -18.47
N THR A 15 -15.82 -13.52 -18.58
CA THR A 15 -16.97 -12.73 -19.08
C THR A 15 -17.34 -11.56 -18.18
N TYR A 16 -16.91 -11.55 -16.92
CA TYR A 16 -17.06 -10.42 -16.00
C TYR A 16 -16.04 -9.30 -16.23
N THR A 17 -15.07 -9.49 -17.13
CA THR A 17 -14.07 -8.47 -17.48
C THR A 17 -14.71 -7.38 -18.34
N GLN A 18 -14.76 -6.15 -17.83
CA GLN A 18 -15.43 -5.03 -18.49
C GLN A 18 -14.44 -4.13 -19.24
N VAL A 19 -14.80 -3.73 -20.46
CA VAL A 19 -14.14 -2.62 -21.16
C VAL A 19 -14.84 -1.32 -20.76
N ARG A 20 -14.13 -0.42 -20.06
CA ARG A 20 -14.62 0.93 -19.78
C ARG A 20 -13.98 1.93 -20.73
N ARG A 21 -14.78 2.86 -21.24
CA ARG A 21 -14.27 4.03 -21.94
C ARG A 21 -13.77 5.02 -20.88
N VAL A 22 -12.50 5.38 -20.98
CA VAL A 22 -11.91 6.47 -20.20
C VAL A 22 -11.75 7.66 -21.15
N LEU A 23 -12.26 8.82 -20.74
CA LEU A 23 -12.09 10.05 -21.51
C LEU A 23 -10.77 10.71 -21.10
N GLU A 24 -10.10 11.27 -22.09
CA GLU A 24 -8.86 12.01 -21.89
C GLU A 24 -9.09 13.19 -20.94
N SER A 25 -8.24 13.34 -19.93
CA SER A 25 -8.34 14.34 -18.84
C SER A 25 -9.49 14.14 -17.85
N ALA A 26 -10.16 12.98 -17.89
CA ALA A 26 -11.16 12.55 -16.92
C ALA A 26 -10.90 11.10 -16.48
N GLU A 27 -9.62 10.74 -16.39
CA GLU A 27 -9.18 9.43 -15.98
C GLU A 27 -9.52 9.17 -14.51
N PRO A 28 -10.23 8.07 -14.19
CA PRO A 28 -10.48 7.74 -12.80
C PRO A 28 -9.16 7.38 -12.10
N THR A 29 -9.07 7.59 -10.78
CA THR A 29 -7.91 7.22 -9.97
C THR A 29 -7.51 5.75 -10.17
N ALA A 30 -8.50 4.85 -10.25
CA ALA A 30 -8.28 3.43 -10.51
C ALA A 30 -7.67 3.15 -11.89
N PHE A 31 -7.62 4.12 -12.81
CA PHE A 31 -6.92 4.03 -14.09
C PHE A 31 -5.50 4.60 -13.98
N THR A 32 -5.33 5.78 -13.39
CA THR A 32 -4.02 6.46 -13.31
C THR A 32 -3.04 5.78 -12.36
N GLN A 33 -3.51 5.16 -11.28
CA GLN A 33 -2.67 4.48 -10.28
C GLN A 33 -1.81 3.34 -10.85
N TRP A 34 -2.20 2.75 -11.98
CA TRP A 34 -1.46 1.64 -12.58
C TRP A 34 -0.16 2.07 -13.28
N PHE A 35 0.00 3.36 -13.52
CA PHE A 35 1.09 3.93 -14.30
C PHE A 35 1.98 4.78 -13.39
N GLY A 36 3.20 4.31 -13.11
CA GLY A 36 4.14 4.97 -12.18
C GLY A 36 4.60 6.37 -12.61
N GLU A 37 4.46 6.71 -13.89
CA GLU A 37 4.87 8.00 -14.46
C GLU A 37 3.67 8.86 -14.93
N TRP A 38 2.46 8.55 -14.48
CA TRP A 38 1.29 9.30 -14.92
C TRP A 38 1.33 10.74 -14.41
N ILE A 39 1.47 11.69 -15.34
CA ILE A 39 1.41 13.14 -15.06
C ILE A 39 0.04 13.63 -15.52
N ASP A 40 -0.80 14.12 -14.60
CA ASP A 40 -2.05 14.81 -14.96
C ASP A 40 -1.71 16.03 -15.84
N LYS A 41 -2.47 16.26 -16.91
CA LYS A 41 -2.36 17.46 -17.75
C LYS A 41 -2.54 18.77 -16.97
N LYS A 42 -3.14 18.71 -15.77
CA LYS A 42 -3.24 19.85 -14.83
C LYS A 42 -2.01 20.03 -13.92
N GLY A 43 -0.97 19.20 -14.05
CA GLY A 43 0.20 19.23 -13.17
C GLY A 43 -0.10 18.79 -11.73
N GLY A 44 -1.24 18.15 -11.50
CA GLY A 44 -1.58 17.56 -10.20
C GLY A 44 -0.65 16.39 -9.90
N LYS A 45 0.04 16.44 -8.76
CA LYS A 45 0.88 15.34 -8.27
C LYS A 45 0.02 14.08 -8.18
N ALA A 46 0.46 12.98 -8.80
CA ALA A 46 -0.13 11.67 -8.54
C ALA A 46 -0.18 11.44 -7.02
N PHE A 47 -1.23 10.80 -6.52
CA PHE A 47 -1.32 10.52 -5.09
C PHE A 47 -0.10 9.71 -4.66
N GLU A 48 0.68 10.26 -3.73
CA GLU A 48 1.81 9.56 -3.14
C GLU A 48 1.30 8.69 -1.99
N PRO A 49 1.58 7.37 -2.01
CA PRO A 49 1.20 6.52 -0.91
C PRO A 49 1.90 6.95 0.39
N ARG A 50 1.25 6.69 1.52
CA ARG A 50 1.72 7.10 2.85
C ARG A 50 1.89 5.87 3.74
N LEU A 51 3.06 5.73 4.35
CA LEU A 51 3.37 4.63 5.27
C LEU A 51 3.26 5.12 6.71
N PHE A 52 2.63 4.32 7.55
CA PHE A 52 2.52 4.55 8.99
C PHE A 52 2.98 3.30 9.75
N GLN A 53 3.68 3.49 10.86
CA GLN A 53 4.03 2.44 11.81
C GLN A 53 3.03 2.44 12.97
N VAL A 54 2.56 1.27 13.37
CA VAL A 54 1.72 1.05 14.54
C VAL A 54 2.49 0.16 15.51
N SER A 55 2.94 0.73 16.62
CA SER A 55 3.77 0.05 17.62
C SER A 55 3.27 0.31 19.04
N ASP A 56 3.43 -0.67 19.93
CA ASP A 56 3.21 -0.49 21.37
C ASP A 56 4.48 -0.60 22.24
N GLU A 57 5.67 -0.58 21.63
CA GLU A 57 6.96 -0.71 22.32
C GLU A 57 7.16 0.31 23.46
N SER A 58 6.60 1.52 23.33
CA SER A 58 6.63 2.57 24.36
C SER A 58 5.73 2.31 25.59
N GLY A 59 4.99 1.20 25.61
CA GLY A 59 3.95 0.89 26.58
C GLY A 59 2.59 1.54 26.28
N LYS A 60 2.48 2.28 25.17
CA LYS A 60 1.24 2.83 24.62
C LYS A 60 1.24 2.61 23.11
N MET A 61 0.05 2.42 22.54
CA MET A 61 -0.09 2.36 21.10
C MET A 61 0.16 3.72 20.46
N ILE A 62 1.17 3.80 19.59
CA ILE A 62 1.54 5.00 18.84
C ILE A 62 1.39 4.70 17.34
N VAL A 63 0.96 5.72 16.60
CA VAL A 63 0.89 5.69 15.13
C VAL A 63 1.75 6.82 14.59
N GLU A 64 2.84 6.51 13.90
CA GLU A 64 3.74 7.50 13.31
C GLU A 64 3.77 7.38 11.79
N GLU A 65 3.85 8.52 11.09
CA GLU A 65 4.07 8.54 9.65
C GLU A 65 5.57 8.43 9.33
N ILE A 66 5.89 7.54 8.39
CA ILE A 66 7.24 7.41 7.82
C ILE A 66 7.25 8.08 6.45
N ALA A 67 7.89 9.25 6.38
CA ALA A 67 8.10 9.97 5.13
C ALA A 67 9.17 9.29 4.27
N GLU A 68 9.04 9.41 2.94
CA GLU A 68 10.01 8.90 1.97
C GLU A 68 10.41 7.42 2.17
N TYR A 69 9.45 6.58 2.56
CA TYR A 69 9.68 5.19 2.89
C TYR A 69 10.28 4.36 1.74
N ASP A 70 10.95 3.29 2.14
CA ASP A 70 11.48 2.22 1.30
C ASP A 70 11.16 0.85 1.93
N GLN A 71 11.70 -0.24 1.38
CA GLN A 71 11.47 -1.57 1.92
C GLN A 71 12.10 -1.75 3.32
N GLU A 72 13.18 -1.03 3.64
CA GLU A 72 13.83 -1.04 4.97
C GLU A 72 12.95 -0.43 6.05
N SER A 73 12.00 0.41 5.65
CA SER A 73 11.02 1.03 6.54
C SER A 73 9.95 0.05 7.05
N LEU A 74 9.88 -1.18 6.51
CA LEU A 74 8.96 -2.22 6.98
C LEU A 74 9.55 -2.95 8.19
N ASP A 75 9.09 -2.61 9.39
CA ASP A 75 9.58 -3.22 10.62
C ASP A 75 8.88 -4.55 10.93
N GLY A 76 9.63 -5.64 10.86
CA GLY A 76 9.13 -6.98 11.16
C GLY A 76 8.70 -7.20 12.61
N ASP A 77 9.06 -6.32 13.56
CA ASP A 77 8.53 -6.35 14.93
C ASP A 77 7.16 -5.68 15.08
N ASP A 78 6.73 -4.87 14.12
CA ASP A 78 5.52 -4.05 14.23
C ASP A 78 4.50 -4.33 13.12
N VAL A 79 3.42 -3.55 13.12
CA VAL A 79 2.44 -3.51 12.03
C VAL A 79 2.54 -2.18 11.28
N MET A 80 2.58 -2.26 9.96
CA MET A 80 2.65 -1.09 9.08
C MET A 80 1.30 -0.88 8.38
N ILE A 81 0.87 0.37 8.24
CA ILE A 81 -0.29 0.76 7.45
C ILE A 81 0.20 1.55 6.24
N LEU A 82 -0.05 1.05 5.03
CA LEU A 82 0.29 1.73 3.79
C LEU A 82 -0.99 2.17 3.07
N ASP A 83 -1.25 3.47 3.07
CA ASP A 83 -2.38 4.09 2.36
C ASP A 83 -2.00 4.35 0.90
N ALA A 84 -2.55 3.54 -0.01
CA ALA A 84 -2.39 3.69 -1.46
C ALA A 84 -3.68 4.23 -2.12
N LEU A 85 -4.44 5.05 -1.38
CA LEU A 85 -5.70 5.69 -1.76
C LEU A 85 -6.88 4.73 -1.94
N ASN A 86 -6.81 3.84 -2.94
CA ASN A 86 -7.85 2.86 -3.28
C ASN A 86 -7.75 1.57 -2.46
N THR A 87 -6.56 1.27 -1.94
CA THR A 87 -6.35 0.13 -1.05
C THR A 87 -5.51 0.60 0.12
N ILE A 88 -5.93 0.24 1.33
CA ILE A 88 -5.11 0.41 2.52
C ILE A 88 -4.56 -0.95 2.89
N TYR A 89 -3.24 -1.07 2.84
CA TYR A 89 -2.56 -2.29 3.24
C TYR A 89 -2.24 -2.25 4.73
N VAL A 90 -2.57 -3.32 5.43
CA VAL A 90 -2.09 -3.59 6.79
C VAL A 90 -1.04 -4.67 6.65
N TRP A 91 0.23 -4.27 6.62
CA TRP A 91 1.36 -5.19 6.54
C TRP A 91 1.77 -5.61 7.95
N VAL A 92 1.78 -6.90 8.22
CA VAL A 92 2.00 -7.48 9.55
C VAL A 92 3.39 -8.10 9.60
N GLY A 93 4.25 -7.54 10.46
CA GLY A 93 5.58 -8.07 10.73
C GLY A 93 5.53 -9.49 11.30
N ALA A 94 6.57 -10.27 11.00
CA ALA A 94 6.68 -11.66 11.45
C ALA A 94 6.74 -11.80 12.98
N LYS A 95 7.28 -10.80 13.67
CA LYS A 95 7.45 -10.74 15.13
C LYS A 95 6.42 -9.82 15.81
N ALA A 96 5.51 -9.22 15.04
CA ALA A 96 4.43 -8.38 15.57
C ALA A 96 3.51 -9.13 16.55
N ASN A 97 3.15 -8.45 17.63
CA ASN A 97 2.36 -9.02 18.71
C ASN A 97 0.84 -8.99 18.39
N GLU A 98 0.03 -9.75 19.15
CA GLU A 98 -1.42 -9.84 18.89
C GLU A 98 -2.16 -8.52 19.14
N ASN A 99 -1.67 -7.71 20.09
CA ASN A 99 -2.26 -6.43 20.42
C ASN A 99 -2.07 -5.45 19.26
N GLU A 100 -0.87 -5.36 18.70
CA GLU A 100 -0.56 -4.57 17.48
C GLU A 100 -1.41 -5.01 16.30
N LYS A 101 -1.51 -6.31 16.02
CA LYS A 101 -2.33 -6.85 14.93
C LYS A 101 -3.79 -6.44 15.04
N LYS A 102 -4.38 -6.59 16.23
CA LYS A 102 -5.79 -6.24 16.47
C LYS A 102 -6.01 -4.74 16.33
N ASN A 103 -5.16 -3.94 16.96
CA ASN A 103 -5.32 -2.50 16.97
C ASN A 103 -5.00 -1.88 15.61
N ALA A 104 -4.04 -2.39 14.84
CA ALA A 104 -3.70 -1.87 13.53
C ALA A 104 -4.88 -1.95 12.55
N LEU A 105 -5.66 -3.04 12.59
CA LEU A 105 -6.88 -3.14 11.78
C LEU A 105 -7.93 -2.11 12.19
N GLU A 106 -8.09 -1.88 13.50
CA GLU A 106 -8.99 -0.83 14.00
C GLU A 106 -8.49 0.57 13.65
N THR A 107 -7.19 0.81 13.75
CA THR A 107 -6.51 2.05 13.37
C THR A 107 -6.70 2.33 11.88
N ALA A 108 -6.49 1.33 11.00
CA ALA A 108 -6.73 1.46 9.56
C ALA A 108 -8.21 1.79 9.26
N LYS A 109 -9.15 1.14 9.95
CA LYS A 109 -10.59 1.44 9.83
C LYS A 109 -10.94 2.85 10.32
N LYS A 110 -10.36 3.30 11.43
CA LYS A 110 -10.56 4.66 11.97
C LYS A 110 -9.97 5.70 11.00
N TYR A 111 -8.78 5.44 10.49
CA TYR A 111 -8.11 6.26 9.49
C TYR A 111 -8.95 6.43 8.22
N LEU A 112 -9.54 5.34 7.71
CA LEU A 112 -10.49 5.42 6.58
C LEU A 112 -11.69 6.31 6.86
N LYS A 113 -12.26 6.24 8.07
CA LYS A 113 -13.46 7.01 8.45
C LYS A 113 -13.19 8.48 8.70
N GLN A 114 -11.99 8.81 9.18
CA GLN A 114 -11.61 10.17 9.57
C GLN A 114 -10.88 10.94 8.45
N GLY A 115 -10.42 10.25 7.41
CA GLY A 115 -9.69 10.88 6.31
C GLY A 115 -10.57 11.84 5.51
N ASN A 116 -10.11 13.08 5.35
CA ASN A 116 -10.70 14.08 4.45
C ASN A 116 -10.37 13.84 2.97
N LEU A 117 -9.77 12.68 2.63
CA LEU A 117 -9.42 12.33 1.26
C LEU A 117 -10.66 11.83 0.51
N PRO A 118 -10.91 12.31 -0.71
CA PRO A 118 -11.99 11.79 -1.56
C PRO A 118 -11.62 10.36 -2.01
N ARG A 119 -12.05 9.37 -1.24
CA ARG A 119 -11.80 7.94 -1.51
C ARG A 119 -12.90 7.35 -2.38
N HIS A 120 -12.55 6.34 -3.18
CA HIS A 120 -13.54 5.57 -3.92
C HIS A 120 -14.40 4.74 -2.96
N LYS A 121 -15.66 4.46 -3.32
CA LYS A 121 -16.57 3.65 -2.48
C LYS A 121 -16.07 2.21 -2.28
N ASP A 122 -15.30 1.72 -3.24
CA ASP A 122 -14.70 0.38 -3.24
C ASP A 122 -13.31 0.38 -2.59
N THR A 123 -13.01 1.36 -1.73
CA THR A 123 -11.73 1.36 -1.00
C THR A 123 -11.76 0.26 0.04
N GLU A 124 -10.81 -0.68 -0.07
CA GLU A 124 -10.73 -1.85 0.79
C GLU A 124 -9.49 -1.83 1.68
N ILE A 125 -9.57 -2.55 2.80
CA ILE A 125 -8.42 -2.84 3.65
C ILE A 125 -7.95 -4.25 3.32
N GLU A 126 -6.69 -4.40 2.92
CA GLU A 126 -6.06 -5.69 2.64
C GLU A 126 -4.99 -5.97 3.70
N THR A 127 -5.06 -7.13 4.35
CA THR A 127 -4.02 -7.56 5.29
C THR A 127 -2.98 -8.40 4.56
N ILE A 128 -1.71 -8.01 4.69
CA ILE A 128 -0.55 -8.69 4.11
C ILE A 128 0.37 -9.11 5.26
N TYR A 129 0.98 -10.28 5.15
CA TYR A 129 1.94 -10.78 6.12
C TYR A 129 3.34 -10.70 5.55
N GLN A 130 4.34 -10.42 6.39
CA GLN A 130 5.74 -10.45 6.01
C GLN A 130 6.10 -11.75 5.28
N GLY A 131 6.76 -11.65 4.13
CA GLY A 131 7.12 -12.77 3.26
C GLY A 131 5.97 -13.31 2.41
N ARG A 132 4.78 -12.69 2.46
CA ARG A 132 3.61 -13.01 1.63
C ARG A 132 3.08 -11.79 0.88
N GLU A 133 3.96 -10.85 0.57
CA GLU A 133 3.61 -9.61 -0.12
C GLU A 133 3.18 -9.86 -1.56
N THR A 134 2.06 -9.24 -1.94
CA THR A 134 1.53 -9.34 -3.30
C THR A 134 2.32 -8.45 -4.27
N SER A 135 2.30 -8.78 -5.56
CA SER A 135 2.94 -7.93 -6.59
C SER A 135 2.39 -6.51 -6.60
N MET A 136 1.13 -6.31 -6.20
CA MET A 136 0.52 -4.99 -6.11
C MET A 136 1.13 -4.15 -4.98
N PHE A 137 1.33 -4.77 -3.81
CA PHE A 137 1.99 -4.11 -2.67
C PHE A 137 3.44 -3.74 -2.99
N LYS A 138 4.21 -4.69 -3.55
CA LYS A 138 5.64 -4.48 -3.87
C LYS A 138 5.87 -3.30 -4.81
N ARG A 139 4.94 -3.03 -5.74
CA ARG A 139 5.02 -1.92 -6.69
C ARG A 139 4.87 -0.53 -6.06
N LEU A 140 4.44 -0.44 -4.81
CA LEU A 140 4.33 0.82 -4.08
C LEU A 140 5.70 1.33 -3.59
N PHE A 141 6.70 0.44 -3.55
CA PHE A 141 8.06 0.76 -3.16
C PHE A 141 8.91 1.06 -4.40
N LYS A 142 9.83 2.03 -4.29
CA LYS A 142 10.73 2.41 -5.41
C LYS A 142 11.63 1.25 -5.84
N LYS A 143 12.04 0.41 -4.88
CA LYS A 143 12.84 -0.80 -5.08
C LYS A 143 12.36 -1.88 -4.12
N TRP A 144 12.38 -3.12 -4.57
CA TRP A 144 11.99 -4.28 -3.77
C TRP A 144 12.96 -5.43 -4.01
N ASP A 145 13.42 -6.07 -2.93
CA ASP A 145 14.23 -7.29 -2.90
C ASP A 145 13.49 -8.38 -2.11
N ASP A 146 13.18 -9.49 -2.79
CA ASP A 146 12.48 -10.64 -2.19
C ASP A 146 13.32 -11.41 -1.17
N ASN A 147 14.63 -11.16 -1.11
CA ASN A 147 15.54 -11.82 -0.18
C ASN A 147 15.80 -11.01 1.09
N MET A 148 15.31 -9.77 1.15
CA MET A 148 15.59 -8.84 2.25
C MET A 148 15.22 -9.39 3.63
N PHE A 149 14.12 -10.14 3.72
CA PHE A 149 13.61 -10.70 4.97
C PHE A 149 14.09 -12.13 5.25
N GLN A 150 15.01 -12.68 4.44
CA GLN A 150 15.47 -14.08 4.59
C GLN A 150 16.58 -14.23 5.65
N SER A 151 17.28 -13.17 6.02
CA SER A 151 18.28 -13.18 7.09
C SER A 151 17.75 -12.57 8.38
N ASP A 152 17.94 -13.25 9.52
CA ASP A 152 17.65 -12.73 10.87
C ASP A 152 18.60 -11.58 11.29
N GLU A 153 19.68 -11.37 10.53
CA GLU A 153 20.50 -10.16 10.60
C GLU A 153 19.70 -8.99 10.05
N ARG A 154 18.75 -8.48 10.84
CA ARG A 154 18.31 -7.10 10.66
C ARG A 154 19.57 -6.25 10.60
N SER A 155 19.83 -5.63 9.47
CA SER A 155 20.93 -4.69 9.33
C SER A 155 20.82 -3.72 10.50
N VAL A 156 21.84 -3.70 11.36
CA VAL A 156 21.94 -2.79 12.51
C VAL A 156 21.73 -1.33 12.06
N GLU A 157 21.99 -1.05 10.78
CA GLU A 157 21.62 0.14 10.02
C GLU A 157 20.11 0.49 10.10
N ASN A 158 19.20 -0.47 9.92
CA ASN A 158 17.75 -0.25 9.89
C ASN A 158 17.22 0.12 11.28
N MET A 159 17.66 -0.61 12.32
CA MET A 159 17.34 -0.26 13.71
C MET A 159 17.95 1.10 14.08
N ARG A 160 19.15 1.43 13.58
CA ARG A 160 19.75 2.75 13.81
C ARG A 160 18.97 3.88 13.14
N LYS A 161 18.46 3.70 11.92
CA LYS A 161 17.64 4.72 11.24
C LYS A 161 16.30 4.96 11.95
N LEU A 162 15.69 3.93 12.54
CA LEU A 162 14.43 4.05 13.27
C LEU A 162 14.63 4.65 14.67
N LEU A 163 15.70 4.27 15.37
CA LEU A 163 15.98 4.72 16.74
C LEU A 163 16.68 6.10 16.83
N PHE A 164 17.39 6.52 15.78
CA PHE A 164 18.14 7.78 15.76
C PHE A 164 17.65 8.67 14.61
N LYS A 165 16.56 9.41 14.85
CA LYS A 165 16.20 10.63 14.10
C LYS A 165 17.18 11.76 14.40
#